data_AF-A0A518CUW5-F1
#
_entry.id   AF-A0A518CUW5-F1
#
_cell.length_a   1.000
_cell.length_b   1.000
_cell.length_c   1.000
_cell.angle_alpha   90.00
_cell.angle_beta   90.00
_cell.angle_gamma   90.00
#
_symmetry.space_group_name_H-M   'P 1'
#
loop_
_entity.id
_entity.type
_entity.pdbx_description
1 polymer ?
#
loop_
_entity_poly.entity_id
_entity_poly.type
_entity_poly.pdbx_seq_one_letter_code
_entity_poly.pdbx_strand_id
1 'polypeptide(L)'
;MSEHRDENEFTQADLDSPAYRQRLMRKLNCLIAVLEVACAKVRRSLDGPGADVERLERIKRNLSETLEVCRKAKSALERRERLPENLPIQLQDIASFDPQEGGSRPFEPRVYRGPMIEMTSSDEMERFQRMGPIADSEILATDFDALARELQN
;
A
#
# COMPACT_ATOMS: atom_id res chain seq x y z
N MET A 1 -37.11 5.80 -15.71
CA MET A 1 -35.83 6.40 -15.29
C MET A 1 -34.80 5.30 -15.34
N SER A 2 -33.87 5.43 -16.26
CA SER A 2 -33.01 4.35 -16.75
C SER A 2 -31.76 4.27 -15.88
N GLU A 3 -31.64 3.23 -15.06
CA GLU A 3 -30.34 2.79 -14.54
C GLU A 3 -29.94 1.54 -15.32
N HIS A 4 -28.92 1.70 -16.18
CA HIS A 4 -28.30 0.61 -16.90
C HIS A 4 -27.82 -0.45 -15.90
N ARG A 5 -28.44 -1.63 -15.96
CA ARG A 5 -27.79 -2.88 -15.59
C ARG A 5 -26.69 -3.12 -16.63
N ASP A 6 -25.50 -2.59 -16.37
CA ASP A 6 -24.30 -3.14 -16.98
C ASP A 6 -23.99 -4.46 -16.24
N GLU A 7 -24.72 -5.51 -16.61
CA GLU A 7 -24.38 -6.92 -16.38
C GLU A 7 -23.23 -7.33 -17.33
N ASN A 8 -22.17 -6.51 -17.40
CA ASN A 8 -20.90 -6.95 -17.96
C ASN A 8 -20.14 -7.59 -16.80
N GLU A 9 -19.87 -8.88 -16.94
CA GLU A 9 -19.01 -9.65 -16.06
C GLU A 9 -17.72 -8.84 -15.80
N PHE A 10 -17.41 -8.60 -14.54
CA PHE A 10 -16.24 -7.83 -14.15
C PHE A 10 -14.99 -8.48 -14.75
N THR A 11 -14.26 -7.73 -15.58
CA THR A 11 -12.97 -8.17 -16.10
C THR A 11 -11.85 -7.40 -15.42
N GLN A 12 -10.69 -8.05 -15.24
CA GLN A 12 -9.53 -7.37 -14.65
C GLN A 12 -9.10 -6.13 -15.44
N ALA A 13 -9.37 -6.09 -16.74
CA ALA A 13 -9.11 -4.95 -17.64
C ALA A 13 -9.98 -3.71 -17.33
N ASP A 14 -11.12 -3.87 -16.66
CA ASP A 14 -11.96 -2.72 -16.23
C ASP A 14 -11.21 -1.82 -15.24
N LEU A 15 -10.24 -2.38 -14.51
CA LEU A 15 -9.39 -1.66 -13.58
C LEU A 15 -8.31 -0.82 -14.28
N ASP A 16 -8.09 -0.97 -15.58
CA ASP A 16 -7.14 -0.11 -16.30
C ASP A 16 -7.73 1.29 -16.54
N SER A 17 -9.07 1.40 -16.60
CA SER A 17 -9.77 2.67 -16.72
C SER A 17 -9.61 3.53 -15.44
N PRO A 18 -8.96 4.71 -15.52
CA PRO A 18 -8.77 5.58 -14.35
C PRO A 18 -10.12 6.08 -13.80
N ALA A 19 -11.09 6.35 -14.67
CA ALA A 19 -12.43 6.77 -14.27
C ALA A 19 -13.22 5.64 -13.56
N TYR A 20 -13.04 4.39 -13.97
CA TYR A 20 -13.64 3.26 -13.26
C TYR A 20 -13.00 3.05 -11.89
N ARG A 21 -11.66 3.06 -11.80
CA ARG A 21 -10.93 2.97 -10.53
C ARG A 21 -11.33 4.04 -9.54
N GLN A 22 -11.40 5.31 -9.97
CA GLN A 22 -11.80 6.40 -9.10
C GLN A 22 -13.23 6.21 -8.56
N ARG A 23 -14.17 5.74 -9.40
CA ARG A 23 -15.53 5.41 -8.96
C ARG A 23 -15.54 4.26 -7.95
N LEU A 24 -14.77 3.21 -8.20
CA LEU A 24 -14.64 2.07 -7.30
C LEU A 24 -14.00 2.48 -5.95
N MET A 25 -12.98 3.33 -5.98
CA MET A 25 -12.32 3.85 -4.80
C MET A 25 -13.27 4.67 -3.92
N ARG A 26 -14.13 5.51 -4.52
CA ARG A 26 -15.19 6.22 -3.79
C ARG A 26 -16.19 5.25 -3.15
N LYS A 27 -16.61 4.20 -3.88
CA LYS A 27 -17.50 3.16 -3.34
C LYS A 27 -16.86 2.43 -2.16
N LEU A 28 -15.58 2.04 -2.27
CA LEU A 28 -14.83 1.40 -1.19
C LEU A 28 -14.71 2.31 0.04
N ASN A 29 -14.35 3.58 -0.13
CA ASN A 29 -14.24 4.52 0.99
C ASN A 29 -15.58 4.71 1.71
N CYS A 30 -16.70 4.83 0.97
CA CYS A 30 -18.03 4.93 1.56
C CYS A 30 -18.38 3.66 2.36
N LEU A 31 -18.14 2.48 1.78
CA LEU A 31 -18.41 1.20 2.43
C LEU A 31 -17.59 1.01 3.71
N ILE A 32 -16.30 1.35 3.68
CA ILE A 32 -15.42 1.33 4.86
C ILE A 32 -15.99 2.21 5.97
N ALA A 33 -16.38 3.45 5.66
CA ALA A 33 -16.94 4.37 6.65
C ALA A 33 -18.23 3.81 7.30
N VAL A 34 -19.13 3.24 6.48
CA VAL A 34 -20.37 2.61 6.99
C VAL A 34 -20.06 1.41 7.90
N LEU A 35 -19.12 0.56 7.50
CA LEU A 35 -18.70 -0.60 8.29
C LEU A 35 -18.03 -0.21 9.61
N GLU A 36 -17.25 0.87 9.63
CA GLU A 36 -16.63 1.40 10.85
C GLU A 36 -17.69 1.92 11.83
N VAL A 37 -18.68 2.66 11.34
CA VAL A 37 -19.82 3.13 12.15
C VAL A 37 -20.64 1.94 12.67
N ALA A 38 -20.89 0.93 11.84
CA ALA A 38 -21.60 -0.28 12.24
C ALA A 38 -20.83 -1.05 13.33
N CYS A 39 -19.51 -1.23 13.17
CA CYS A 39 -18.65 -1.82 14.20
C CYS A 39 -18.72 -1.06 15.52
N ALA A 40 -18.65 0.28 15.47
CA ALA A 40 -18.75 1.11 16.67
C ALA A 40 -20.13 0.99 17.34
N LYS A 41 -21.21 0.91 16.56
CA LYS A 41 -22.57 0.73 17.08
C LYS A 41 -22.74 -0.63 17.76
N VAL A 42 -22.22 -1.71 17.17
CA VAL A 42 -22.27 -3.05 17.76
C VAL A 42 -21.47 -3.12 19.05
N ARG A 43 -20.31 -2.46 19.13
CA ARG A 43 -19.53 -2.36 20.38
C ARG A 43 -20.34 -1.67 21.48
N ARG A 44 -20.96 -0.53 21.19
CA ARG A 44 -21.84 0.15 22.16
C ARG A 44 -23.05 -0.69 22.57
N SER A 45 -23.60 -1.48 21.65
CA SER A 45 -24.72 -2.40 21.94
C SER A 45 -24.30 -3.57 22.82
N LEU A 46 -23.05 -4.03 22.74
CA LEU A 46 -22.50 -5.05 23.65
C LEU A 46 -22.35 -4.54 25.08
N ASP A 47 -22.04 -3.25 25.26
CA ASP A 47 -21.90 -2.61 26.57
C ASP A 47 -23.26 -2.30 27.25
N GLY A 48 -24.37 -2.49 26.53
CA GLY A 48 -25.72 -2.17 27.00
C GLY A 48 -26.35 -3.27 27.88
N PRO A 49 -27.27 -2.92 28.79
CA PRO A 49 -28.01 -3.90 29.58
C PRO A 49 -28.94 -4.73 28.69
N GLY A 50 -29.00 -6.05 28.91
CA GLY A 50 -29.85 -6.96 28.13
C GLY A 50 -29.34 -7.25 26.71
N ALA A 51 -28.06 -7.02 26.44
CA ALA A 51 -27.45 -7.32 25.16
C ALA A 51 -27.49 -8.82 24.83
N ASP A 52 -27.92 -9.15 23.61
CA ASP A 52 -27.74 -10.48 23.03
C ASP A 52 -26.28 -10.64 22.60
N VAL A 53 -25.43 -10.98 23.57
CA VAL A 53 -23.97 -11.01 23.44
C VAL A 53 -23.54 -11.94 22.31
N GLU A 54 -24.10 -13.15 22.25
CA GLU A 54 -23.70 -14.14 21.24
C GLU A 54 -23.98 -13.64 19.82
N ARG A 55 -25.18 -13.11 19.59
CA ARG A 55 -25.53 -12.54 18.29
C ARG A 55 -24.66 -11.34 17.95
N LEU A 56 -24.45 -10.43 18.89
CA LEU A 56 -23.67 -9.21 18.66
C LEU A 56 -22.19 -9.50 18.43
N GLU A 57 -21.60 -10.50 19.09
CA GLU A 57 -20.24 -10.94 18.82
C GLU A 57 -20.09 -11.55 17.43
N ARG A 58 -21.06 -12.37 16.98
CA ARG A 58 -21.07 -12.90 15.61
C ARG A 58 -21.16 -11.77 14.58
N ILE A 59 -22.06 -10.81 14.80
CA ILE A 59 -22.18 -9.63 13.92
C ILE A 59 -20.87 -8.83 13.91
N LYS A 60 -20.26 -8.59 15.09
CA LYS A 60 -18.97 -7.88 15.21
C LYS A 60 -17.87 -8.56 14.40
N ARG A 61 -17.75 -9.90 14.48
CA ARG A 61 -16.78 -10.68 13.71
C ARG A 61 -16.99 -10.49 12.21
N ASN A 62 -18.20 -10.74 11.71
CA ASN A 62 -18.52 -10.60 10.28
C ASN A 62 -18.23 -9.18 9.74
N LEU A 63 -18.62 -8.14 10.50
CA LEU A 63 -18.35 -6.75 10.12
C LEU A 63 -16.85 -6.45 10.11
N SER A 64 -16.09 -6.99 11.07
CA SER A 64 -14.64 -6.78 11.16
C SER A 64 -13.90 -7.48 10.02
N GLU A 65 -14.27 -8.72 9.69
CA GLU A 65 -13.72 -9.48 8.57
C GLU A 65 -14.02 -8.79 7.23
N THR A 66 -15.26 -8.35 7.03
CA THR A 66 -15.66 -7.60 5.82
C THR A 66 -14.88 -6.29 5.69
N LEU A 67 -14.72 -5.57 6.80
CA LEU A 67 -13.96 -4.32 6.84
C LEU A 67 -12.49 -4.55 6.48
N GLU A 68 -11.89 -5.64 6.96
CA GLU A 68 -10.52 -6.02 6.60
C GLU A 68 -10.38 -6.29 5.09
N VAL A 69 -11.32 -7.03 4.51
CA VAL A 69 -11.36 -7.27 3.05
C VAL A 69 -11.47 -5.96 2.27
N CYS A 70 -12.35 -5.04 2.70
CA CYS A 70 -12.47 -3.73 2.06
C CYS A 70 -11.18 -2.90 2.14
N ARG A 71 -10.48 -2.94 3.27
CA ARG A 71 -9.18 -2.25 3.44
C ARG A 71 -8.09 -2.85 2.56
N LYS A 72 -8.03 -4.19 2.44
CA LYS A 72 -7.12 -4.88 1.51
C LYS A 72 -7.41 -4.51 0.06
N ALA A 73 -8.69 -4.50 -0.33
CA ALA A 73 -9.12 -4.10 -1.66
C ALA A 73 -8.73 -2.63 -1.97
N LYS A 74 -8.92 -1.73 -1.01
CA LYS A 74 -8.50 -0.32 -1.11
C LYS A 74 -6.99 -0.20 -1.36
N SER A 75 -6.17 -0.89 -0.56
CA SER A 75 -4.70 -0.90 -0.71
C SER A 75 -4.26 -1.49 -2.05
N ALA A 76 -4.91 -2.55 -2.54
CA ALA A 76 -4.63 -3.11 -3.86
C ALA A 76 -4.95 -2.11 -4.99
N LEU A 77 -6.05 -1.37 -4.86
CA LEU A 77 -6.47 -0.37 -5.84
C LEU A 77 -5.53 0.85 -5.85
N GLU A 78 -5.11 1.33 -4.67
CA GLU A 78 -4.14 2.44 -4.53
C GLU A 78 -2.77 2.08 -5.10
N ARG A 79 -2.29 0.85 -4.86
CA ARG A 79 -1.01 0.38 -5.44
C ARG A 79 -1.02 0.43 -6.96
N ARG A 80 -2.14 0.07 -7.60
CA ARG A 80 -2.31 0.18 -9.07
C ARG A 80 -2.42 1.62 -9.56
N GLU A 81 -2.92 2.54 -8.73
CA GLU A 81 -2.96 3.97 -9.06
C GLU A 81 -1.59 4.64 -8.98
N ARG A 82 -0.68 4.11 -8.16
CA ARG A 82 0.64 4.69 -7.92
C ARG A 82 1.72 4.36 -8.96
N LEU A 83 1.41 3.70 -10.08
CA LEU A 83 2.38 3.57 -11.18
C LEU A 83 2.26 4.75 -12.15
N PRO A 84 3.23 5.69 -12.18
CA PRO A 84 3.32 6.68 -13.25
C PRO A 84 3.50 6.00 -14.62
N GLU A 85 2.88 6.57 -15.67
CA GLU A 85 2.99 6.07 -17.05
C GLU A 85 4.44 6.09 -17.59
N ASN A 86 5.33 6.85 -16.95
CA ASN A 86 6.75 6.98 -17.30
C ASN A 86 7.68 6.25 -16.31
N LEU A 87 7.27 5.09 -15.77
CA LEU A 87 8.16 4.32 -14.91
C LEU A 87 9.22 3.62 -15.77
N PRO A 88 10.53 3.87 -15.57
CA PRO A 88 11.57 3.08 -16.22
C PRO A 88 11.34 1.59 -15.93
N ILE A 89 11.47 0.75 -16.96
CA ILE A 89 11.23 -0.70 -16.92
C ILE A 89 11.91 -1.37 -15.71
N GLN A 90 13.03 -0.81 -15.25
CA GLN A 90 13.83 -1.27 -14.11
C GLN A 90 13.15 -1.13 -12.73
N LEU A 91 12.15 -0.25 -12.56
CA LEU A 91 11.41 -0.10 -11.29
C LEU A 91 10.21 -1.05 -11.17
N GLN A 92 9.72 -1.60 -12.28
CA GLN A 92 8.65 -2.61 -12.27
C GLN A 92 9.14 -3.92 -11.63
N ASP A 93 10.43 -4.23 -11.79
CA ASP A 93 11.09 -5.38 -11.14
C ASP A 93 11.14 -5.25 -9.61
N ILE A 94 11.22 -4.02 -9.07
CA ILE A 94 11.24 -3.78 -7.62
C ILE A 94 9.83 -3.94 -7.02
N ALA A 95 8.79 -3.57 -7.76
CA ALA A 95 7.40 -3.74 -7.34
C ALA A 95 6.92 -5.21 -7.40
N SER A 96 7.68 -6.09 -8.07
CA SER A 96 7.37 -7.50 -8.28
C SER A 96 7.89 -8.42 -7.16
N PHE A 97 8.19 -7.88 -5.97
CA PHE A 97 8.41 -8.67 -4.76
C PHE A 97 7.09 -9.36 -4.31
N ASP A 98 6.73 -10.42 -5.02
CA ASP A 98 5.87 -11.47 -4.51
C ASP A 98 6.72 -12.34 -3.55
N PRO A 99 6.33 -12.53 -2.27
CA PRO A 99 6.94 -13.55 -1.45
C PRO A 99 6.43 -14.91 -1.94
N GLN A 100 7.02 -15.43 -3.04
CA GLN A 100 6.76 -16.79 -3.49
C GLN A 100 7.39 -17.77 -2.49
N GLU A 101 6.52 -18.50 -1.79
CA GLU A 101 6.82 -19.71 -1.06
C GLU A 101 7.56 -20.72 -1.97
N GLY A 102 8.61 -21.35 -1.44
CA GLY A 102 9.01 -22.70 -1.85
C GLY A 102 9.70 -22.84 -3.20
N GLY A 103 10.88 -22.26 -3.38
CA GLY A 103 11.75 -22.61 -4.50
C GLY A 103 13.21 -22.32 -4.22
N SER A 104 14.01 -23.37 -3.97
CA SER A 104 15.46 -23.32 -3.79
C SER A 104 16.17 -22.82 -5.05
N ARG A 105 16.22 -21.49 -5.25
CA ARG A 105 17.22 -20.87 -6.13
C ARG A 105 18.34 -20.30 -5.25
N PRO A 106 19.62 -20.54 -5.59
CA PRO A 106 20.71 -19.89 -4.87
C PRO A 106 20.52 -18.38 -4.99
N PHE A 107 20.53 -17.71 -3.82
CA PHE A 107 20.50 -16.25 -3.72
C PHE A 107 21.82 -15.74 -4.32
N GLU A 108 21.82 -15.39 -5.59
CA GLU A 108 22.88 -14.57 -6.15
C GLU A 108 22.65 -13.13 -5.66
N PRO A 109 23.57 -12.54 -4.88
CA PRO A 109 23.47 -11.14 -4.54
C PRO A 109 23.61 -10.33 -5.83
N ARG A 110 22.47 -9.92 -6.40
CA ARG A 110 22.44 -8.92 -7.47
C ARG A 110 23.14 -7.70 -6.92
N VAL A 111 24.32 -7.40 -7.46
CA VAL A 111 25.04 -6.15 -7.19
C VAL A 111 24.07 -5.03 -7.52
N TYR A 112 23.56 -4.37 -6.49
CA TYR A 112 22.61 -3.27 -6.62
C TYR A 112 23.33 -2.14 -7.37
N ARG A 113 23.18 -2.10 -8.69
CA ARG A 113 23.42 -0.88 -9.44
C ARG A 113 22.17 -0.05 -9.26
N GLY A 114 22.18 0.74 -8.19
CA GLY A 114 21.21 1.81 -8.00
C GLY A 114 21.16 2.72 -9.23
N PRO A 115 20.15 3.61 -9.30
CA PRO A 115 20.07 4.58 -10.39
C PRO A 115 21.41 5.31 -10.52
N MET A 116 21.94 5.39 -11.73
CA MET A 116 23.11 6.24 -11.99
C MET A 116 22.71 7.64 -11.60
N ILE A 117 23.21 8.12 -10.47
CA ILE A 117 22.98 9.49 -10.01
C ILE A 117 23.51 10.38 -11.14
N GLU A 118 22.65 11.24 -11.67
CA GLU A 118 23.04 12.27 -12.63
C GLU A 118 23.93 13.28 -11.89
N MET A 119 25.24 13.03 -11.88
CA MET A 119 26.19 13.92 -11.25
C MET A 119 26.26 15.21 -12.04
N THR A 120 26.12 16.33 -11.34
CA THR A 120 26.16 17.67 -11.95
C THR A 120 27.58 18.10 -12.31
N SER A 121 28.61 17.41 -11.80
CA SER A 121 30.03 17.69 -12.03
C SER A 121 30.94 16.46 -11.90
N SER A 122 32.11 16.50 -12.54
CA SER A 122 33.16 15.47 -12.40
C SER A 122 33.67 15.34 -10.96
N ASP A 123 33.76 16.46 -10.24
CA ASP A 123 34.24 16.48 -8.85
C ASP A 123 33.23 15.82 -7.91
N GLU A 124 31.93 15.96 -8.22
CA GLU A 124 30.85 15.28 -7.49
C GLU A 124 30.96 13.77 -7.69
N MET A 125 31.17 13.32 -8.92
CA MET A 125 31.37 11.90 -9.24
C MET A 125 32.56 11.29 -8.48
N GLU A 126 33.70 11.97 -8.42
CA GLU A 126 34.87 11.49 -7.67
C GLU A 126 34.65 11.44 -6.15
N ARG A 127 33.82 12.34 -5.60
CA ARG A 127 33.43 12.29 -4.18
C ARG A 127 32.54 11.10 -3.90
N PHE A 128 31.50 10.88 -4.72
CA PHE A 128 30.59 9.75 -4.56
C PHE A 128 31.29 8.40 -4.71
N GLN A 129 32.23 8.27 -5.65
CA GLN A 129 33.01 7.03 -5.79
C GLN A 129 33.86 6.72 -4.55
N ARG A 130 34.34 7.75 -3.83
CA ARG A 130 35.13 7.57 -2.60
C ARG A 130 34.29 7.21 -1.38
N MET A 131 33.02 7.59 -1.34
CA MET A 131 32.15 7.34 -0.18
C MET A 131 31.73 5.87 -0.06
N GLY A 132 31.59 5.16 -1.18
CA GLY A 132 31.18 3.75 -1.17
C GLY A 132 29.72 3.55 -0.74
N PRO A 133 29.27 2.31 -0.55
CA PRO A 133 27.90 2.01 -0.12
C PRO A 133 27.68 2.40 1.34
N ILE A 134 26.47 2.90 1.66
CA ILE A 134 26.05 3.16 3.04
C ILE A 134 25.93 1.82 3.77
N ALA A 135 26.66 1.65 4.88
CA ALA A 135 26.60 0.46 5.70
C ALA A 135 25.46 0.54 6.73
N ASP A 136 24.92 -0.62 7.11
CA ASP A 136 23.85 -0.70 8.12
C ASP A 136 24.25 -0.05 9.46
N SER A 137 25.54 -0.13 9.83
CA SER A 137 26.05 0.52 11.03
C SER A 137 25.93 2.04 10.99
N GLU A 138 26.07 2.66 9.81
CA GLU A 138 25.97 4.11 9.63
C GLU A 138 24.52 4.57 9.77
N ILE A 139 23.58 3.79 9.24
CA ILE A 139 22.13 4.04 9.40
C ILE A 139 21.74 3.97 10.88
N LEU A 140 22.19 2.93 11.58
CA LEU A 140 21.87 2.71 12.99
C LEU A 140 22.51 3.75 13.92
N ALA A 141 23.67 4.29 13.54
CA ALA A 141 24.36 5.33 14.30
C ALA A 141 23.82 6.74 14.04
N THR A 142 22.94 6.91 13.05
CA THR A 142 22.40 8.23 12.68
C THR A 142 21.25 8.64 13.59
N ASP A 143 21.37 9.82 14.21
CA ASP A 143 20.29 10.46 14.95
C ASP A 143 19.36 11.20 13.98
N PHE A 144 18.28 10.52 13.59
CA PHE A 144 17.28 11.07 12.66
C PHE A 144 16.52 12.28 13.21
N ASP A 145 16.38 12.40 14.54
CA ASP A 145 15.67 13.52 15.16
C ASP A 145 16.53 14.80 15.18
N ALA A 146 17.85 14.65 15.34
CA ALA A 146 18.80 15.76 15.13
C ALA A 146 18.83 16.19 13.66
N LEU A 147 18.93 15.23 12.74
CA LEU A 147 18.96 15.50 11.30
C LEU A 147 17.68 16.21 10.81
N ALA A 148 16.51 15.76 11.28
CA ALA A 148 15.23 16.37 10.92
C ALA A 148 15.14 17.84 11.37
N ARG A 149 15.72 18.18 12.53
CA ARG A 149 15.76 19.57 13.02
C ARG A 149 16.68 20.45 12.19
N GLU A 150 17.80 19.92 11.71
CA GLU A 150 18.75 20.67 10.88
C GLU A 150 18.16 20.99 9.50
N LEU A 151 17.44 20.04 8.90
CA LEU A 151 16.82 20.20 7.58
C LEU A 151 15.56 21.07 7.56
N GLN A 152 15.01 21.44 8.71
CA GLN A 152 13.82 22.30 8.83
C GLN A 152 14.18 23.81 8.95
N ASN A 153 15.46 24.16 8.96
CA ASN A 153 15.93 25.55 8.84
C ASN A 153 16.23 25.92 7.38
#